data_AF-Q0EZA3-F1
#
_entry.id   AF-Q0EZA3-F1
#
_cell.length_a   1.000
_cell.length_b   1.000
_cell.length_c   1.000
_cell.angle_alpha   90.00
_cell.angle_beta   90.00
_cell.angle_gamma   90.00
#
_symmetry.space_group_name_H-M   'P 1'
#
loop_
_entity.id
_entity.type
_entity.pdbx_description
1 polymer ?
#
loop_
_entity_poly.entity_id
_entity_poly.type
_entity_poly.pdbx_seq_one_letter_code
_entity_poly.pdbx_strand_id
1 'polypeptide(L)'
;MQGKTVLVLYPSSIAACGIGTWVDALSLGLQQQGWDVTVGLAWGAQFHDPARVEAFRPALKTIRMDARTGTEEGRIQSIERAVSTVAPDVVIVNVLDSAFEAVRRLRYRGHAFRLIAVNHGNLPGQAACLLQNRDVIDLAVCVSKLSYRAMAAQSDGFIPERLKHIANAVAVPAQHVRSPVDPFRVGYAGRLDGDKRGEDILPFFTALHQRCPEAQMWVAGKGESGDELTELAGNFPEHFRYFGELSATQLEQDFYPALSVLVHFSPSEAWGYSIAEAMSHGVVPVTSAFRGVDTDGLVIEGSNALIFPVGDITRAADMVAGLYQDRERLGRMAAAAATHIAGSFSLPVFGRSWSDALDGCMQMPALPLPARPVSLDAKGPAGVPRPLWERCRRVLNRRIAHASAGEEWPHFKCNDSRLIQSMEQALNSEAVKGESVTSSKSQVESEK
;
A
#
# COMPACT_ATOMS: atom_id res chain seq x y z
N MET A 1 7.21 -32.67 8.47
CA MET A 1 6.05 -31.80 8.76
C MET A 1 5.73 -31.08 7.46
N GLN A 2 4.50 -31.16 6.98
CA GLN A 2 4.08 -30.42 5.80
C GLN A 2 4.08 -28.93 6.18
N GLY A 3 4.79 -28.09 5.40
CA GLY A 3 4.87 -26.66 5.69
C GLY A 3 3.51 -25.98 5.54
N LYS A 4 3.26 -24.92 6.33
CA LYS A 4 2.03 -24.13 6.23
C LYS A 4 2.01 -23.42 4.87
N THR A 5 0.88 -23.47 4.17
CA THR A 5 0.77 -22.98 2.80
C THR A 5 -0.16 -21.78 2.73
N VAL A 6 0.26 -20.73 2.02
CA VAL A 6 -0.56 -19.53 1.79
C VAL A 6 -0.68 -19.21 0.31
N LEU A 7 -1.91 -18.87 -0.11
CA LEU A 7 -2.21 -18.38 -1.46
C LEU A 7 -2.58 -16.89 -1.40
N VAL A 8 -1.75 -16.04 -2.01
CA VAL A 8 -1.99 -14.60 -2.10
C VAL A 8 -2.63 -14.27 -3.44
N LEU A 9 -3.88 -13.80 -3.45
CA LEU A 9 -4.58 -13.38 -4.67
C LEU A 9 -4.19 -11.94 -5.00
N TYR A 10 -3.70 -11.72 -6.22
CA TYR A 10 -3.10 -10.44 -6.65
C TYR A 10 -3.59 -9.99 -8.04
N PRO A 11 -3.98 -8.71 -8.20
CA PRO A 11 -4.31 -8.14 -9.52
C PRO A 11 -3.04 -7.88 -10.35
N SER A 12 -2.90 -8.57 -11.49
CA SER A 12 -1.74 -8.42 -12.38
C SER A 12 -1.72 -7.16 -13.27
N SER A 13 -2.74 -6.30 -13.19
CA SER A 13 -2.77 -5.05 -13.98
C SER A 13 -1.76 -4.01 -13.48
N ILE A 14 -1.30 -4.15 -12.24
CA ILE A 14 -0.39 -3.22 -11.61
C ILE A 14 0.88 -3.96 -11.20
N ALA A 15 1.87 -4.04 -12.08
CA ALA A 15 3.15 -4.65 -11.73
C ALA A 15 3.94 -3.74 -10.76
N ALA A 16 4.20 -2.48 -11.08
CA ALA A 16 4.94 -1.58 -10.20
C ALA A 16 3.98 -0.70 -9.36
N CYS A 17 3.69 -1.11 -8.11
CA CYS A 17 2.95 -0.28 -7.15
C CYS A 17 3.20 -0.71 -5.71
N GLY A 18 2.68 0.07 -4.75
CA GLY A 18 2.79 -0.25 -3.32
C GLY A 18 2.23 -1.62 -2.93
N ILE A 19 1.13 -2.09 -3.54
CA ILE A 19 0.61 -3.44 -3.28
C ILE A 19 1.60 -4.50 -3.81
N GLY A 20 2.24 -4.25 -4.95
CA GLY A 20 3.28 -5.13 -5.49
C GLY A 20 4.50 -5.21 -4.57
N THR A 21 5.00 -4.07 -4.08
CA THR A 21 6.07 -4.01 -3.07
C THR A 21 5.68 -4.73 -1.79
N TRP A 22 4.43 -4.59 -1.35
CA TRP A 22 3.90 -5.31 -0.21
C TRP A 22 3.86 -6.83 -0.42
N VAL A 23 3.50 -7.32 -1.62
CA VAL A 23 3.51 -8.76 -1.93
C VAL A 23 4.93 -9.33 -1.88
N ASP A 24 5.94 -8.58 -2.36
CA ASP A 24 7.34 -9.01 -2.24
C ASP A 24 7.78 -9.11 -0.78
N ALA A 25 7.51 -8.06 0.01
CA ALA A 25 7.82 -8.02 1.44
C ALA A 25 7.12 -9.16 2.19
N LEU A 26 5.85 -9.44 1.88
CA LEU A 26 5.07 -10.52 2.50
C LEU A 26 5.63 -11.88 2.13
N SER A 27 5.91 -12.10 0.85
CA SER A 27 6.40 -13.38 0.36
C SER A 27 7.74 -13.72 1.00
N LEU A 28 8.68 -12.77 0.97
CA LEU A 28 9.99 -12.94 1.59
C LEU A 28 9.87 -13.13 3.12
N GLY A 29 9.09 -12.27 3.78
CA GLY A 29 8.91 -12.29 5.22
C GLY A 29 8.30 -13.60 5.72
N LEU A 30 7.25 -14.10 5.06
CA LEU A 30 6.61 -15.37 5.42
C LEU A 30 7.47 -16.59 5.09
N GLN A 31 8.20 -16.58 3.97
CA GLN A 31 9.15 -17.65 3.65
C GLN A 31 10.24 -17.79 4.72
N GLN A 32 10.75 -16.68 5.25
CA GLN A 32 11.69 -16.68 6.38
C GLN A 32 11.07 -17.24 7.67
N GLN A 33 9.75 -17.20 7.81
CA GLN A 33 9.00 -17.82 8.91
C GLN A 33 8.56 -19.26 8.59
N GLY A 34 8.98 -19.84 7.47
CA GLY A 34 8.72 -21.24 7.10
C GLY A 34 7.40 -21.49 6.36
N TRP A 35 6.75 -20.47 5.82
CA TRP A 35 5.55 -20.60 4.99
C TRP A 35 5.89 -20.89 3.53
N ASP A 36 5.14 -21.78 2.88
CA ASP A 36 5.13 -21.93 1.43
C ASP A 36 4.14 -20.91 0.82
N VAL A 37 4.69 -19.87 0.19
CA VAL A 37 3.92 -18.76 -0.37
C VAL A 37 3.75 -18.96 -1.87
N THR A 38 2.50 -18.98 -2.34
CA THR A 38 2.16 -18.94 -3.77
C THR A 38 1.32 -17.70 -4.07
N VAL A 39 1.64 -16.98 -5.15
CA VAL A 39 0.91 -15.79 -5.60
C VAL A 39 0.01 -16.14 -6.79
N GLY A 40 -1.31 -16.06 -6.57
CA GLY A 40 -2.34 -16.20 -7.60
C GLY A 40 -2.49 -14.91 -8.40
N LEU A 41 -2.01 -14.92 -9.65
CA LEU A 41 -2.03 -13.77 -10.55
C LEU A 41 -3.31 -13.74 -11.39
N ALA A 42 -4.12 -12.70 -11.21
CA ALA A 42 -5.30 -12.45 -12.04
C ALA A 42 -4.91 -12.38 -13.52
N TRP A 43 -5.61 -13.10 -14.40
CA TRP A 43 -5.35 -13.07 -15.83
C TRP A 43 -6.61 -12.69 -16.60
N GLY A 44 -6.52 -11.54 -17.26
CA GLY A 44 -7.57 -10.96 -18.10
C GLY A 44 -7.19 -10.99 -19.58
N ALA A 45 -8.13 -10.59 -20.43
CA ALA A 45 -7.95 -10.58 -21.87
C ALA A 45 -7.11 -9.39 -22.36
N GLN A 46 -7.12 -8.27 -21.65
CA GLN A 46 -6.54 -7.00 -22.09
C GLN A 46 -5.67 -6.30 -21.04
N PHE A 47 -6.11 -6.21 -19.78
CA PHE A 47 -5.45 -5.34 -18.80
C PHE A 47 -4.62 -6.09 -17.76
N HIS A 48 -5.03 -7.32 -17.41
CA HIS A 48 -4.34 -8.15 -16.43
C HIS A 48 -3.47 -9.21 -17.12
N ASP A 49 -2.16 -8.95 -17.20
CA ASP A 49 -1.19 -9.87 -17.77
C ASP A 49 -0.21 -10.38 -16.71
N PRO A 50 -0.33 -11.64 -16.26
CA PRO A 50 0.60 -12.25 -15.29
C PRO A 50 2.07 -12.18 -15.73
N ALA A 51 2.37 -12.23 -17.03
CA ALA A 51 3.74 -12.25 -17.52
C ALA A 51 4.49 -10.96 -17.16
N ARG A 52 3.78 -9.82 -17.06
CA ARG A 52 4.38 -8.55 -16.63
C ARG A 52 4.81 -8.60 -15.16
N VAL A 53 4.01 -9.22 -14.30
CA VAL A 53 4.35 -9.38 -12.88
C VAL A 53 5.50 -10.36 -12.71
N GLU A 54 5.46 -11.49 -13.42
CA GLU A 54 6.51 -12.52 -13.38
C GLU A 54 7.86 -11.96 -13.88
N ALA A 55 7.86 -11.16 -14.94
CA ALA A 55 9.06 -10.50 -15.44
C ALA A 55 9.61 -9.45 -14.45
N PHE A 56 8.72 -8.70 -13.80
CA PHE A 56 9.13 -7.69 -12.81
C PHE A 56 9.54 -8.32 -11.46
N ARG A 57 9.00 -9.51 -11.13
CA ARG A 57 9.21 -10.22 -9.85
C ARG A 57 9.51 -11.70 -10.08
N PRO A 58 10.67 -12.02 -10.64
CA PRO A 58 11.02 -13.40 -11.00
C PRO A 58 11.17 -14.33 -9.79
N ALA A 59 11.32 -13.80 -8.58
CA ALA A 59 11.45 -14.58 -7.35
C ALA A 59 10.11 -15.11 -6.81
N LEU A 60 8.97 -14.60 -7.28
CA LEU A 60 7.67 -15.05 -6.79
C LEU A 60 7.32 -16.43 -7.38
N LYS A 61 6.89 -17.36 -6.51
CA LYS A 61 6.21 -18.59 -6.92
C LYS A 61 4.77 -18.23 -7.31
N THR A 62 4.40 -18.42 -8.57
CA THR A 62 3.10 -17.94 -9.08
C THR A 62 2.20 -19.06 -9.61
N ILE A 63 0.89 -18.78 -9.62
CA ILE A 63 -0.12 -19.54 -10.39
C ILE A 63 -1.03 -18.53 -11.10
N ARG A 64 -1.39 -18.81 -12.36
CA ARG A 64 -2.21 -17.89 -13.15
C ARG A 64 -3.71 -18.22 -13.03
N MET A 65 -4.51 -17.24 -12.66
CA MET A 65 -5.97 -17.33 -12.55
C MET A 65 -6.62 -16.91 -13.87
N ASP A 66 -6.70 -17.82 -14.85
CA ASP A 66 -7.26 -17.54 -16.17
C ASP A 66 -8.76 -17.25 -16.13
N ALA A 67 -9.11 -15.97 -16.32
CA ALA A 67 -10.46 -15.46 -16.49
C ALA A 67 -10.61 -14.61 -17.76
N ARG A 68 -9.86 -14.94 -18.83
CA ARG A 68 -9.89 -14.21 -20.12
C ARG A 68 -11.25 -14.19 -20.83
N THR A 69 -12.22 -14.98 -20.37
CA THR A 69 -13.62 -14.88 -20.82
C THR A 69 -14.27 -13.55 -20.41
N GLY A 70 -13.71 -12.87 -19.40
CA GLY A 70 -14.15 -11.55 -18.93
C GLY A 70 -15.43 -11.56 -18.10
N THR A 71 -15.96 -12.73 -17.73
CA THR A 71 -17.18 -12.84 -16.92
C THR A 71 -16.84 -12.95 -15.43
N GLU A 72 -17.80 -12.58 -14.58
CA GLU A 72 -17.69 -12.82 -13.14
C GLU A 72 -17.56 -14.30 -12.80
N GLU A 73 -18.34 -15.15 -13.46
CA GLU A 73 -18.26 -16.60 -13.27
C GLU A 73 -16.88 -17.16 -13.66
N GLY A 74 -16.27 -16.62 -14.72
CA GLY A 74 -14.90 -16.98 -15.13
C GLY A 74 -13.86 -16.65 -14.07
N ARG A 75 -13.97 -15.47 -13.45
CA ARG A 75 -13.12 -15.04 -12.32
C ARG A 75 -13.32 -15.91 -11.09
N ILE A 76 -14.57 -16.17 -10.70
CA ILE A 76 -14.90 -17.03 -9.56
C ILE A 76 -14.28 -18.43 -9.76
N GLN A 77 -14.52 -19.05 -10.92
CA GLN A 77 -14.00 -20.39 -11.20
C GLN A 77 -12.47 -20.43 -11.32
N SER A 78 -11.82 -19.34 -11.75
CA SER A 78 -10.35 -19.31 -11.82
C SER A 78 -9.72 -19.23 -10.43
N ILE A 79 -10.32 -18.47 -9.51
CA ILE A 79 -9.95 -18.46 -8.09
C ILE A 79 -10.22 -19.84 -7.45
N GLU A 80 -11.40 -20.45 -7.70
CA GLU A 80 -11.71 -21.80 -7.20
C GLU A 80 -10.63 -22.82 -7.64
N ARG A 81 -10.24 -22.80 -8.92
CA ARG A 81 -9.17 -23.68 -9.43
C ARG A 81 -7.83 -23.41 -8.74
N ALA A 82 -7.46 -22.15 -8.54
CA ALA A 82 -6.19 -21.81 -7.87
C ALA A 82 -6.16 -22.31 -6.42
N VAL A 83 -7.24 -22.09 -5.66
CA VAL A 83 -7.37 -22.58 -4.28
C VAL A 83 -7.34 -24.10 -4.24
N SER A 84 -8.07 -24.81 -5.10
CA SER A 84 -8.05 -26.28 -5.14
C SER A 84 -6.70 -26.85 -5.60
N THR A 85 -5.97 -26.15 -6.46
CA THR A 85 -4.64 -26.60 -6.96
C THR A 85 -3.56 -26.43 -5.88
N VAL A 86 -3.57 -25.29 -5.18
CA VAL A 86 -2.58 -24.98 -4.14
C VAL A 86 -2.92 -25.68 -2.82
N ALA A 87 -4.21 -25.91 -2.54
CA ALA A 87 -4.73 -26.43 -1.27
C ALA A 87 -4.15 -25.69 -0.04
N PRO A 88 -4.30 -24.36 0.03
CA PRO A 88 -3.65 -23.55 1.07
C PRO A 88 -4.36 -23.66 2.43
N ASP A 89 -3.62 -23.47 3.52
CA ASP A 89 -4.18 -23.27 4.86
C ASP A 89 -4.84 -21.88 4.98
N VAL A 90 -4.26 -20.90 4.29
CA VAL A 90 -4.70 -19.50 4.28
C VAL A 90 -4.76 -18.94 2.85
N VAL A 91 -5.85 -18.25 2.54
CA VAL A 91 -5.99 -17.41 1.34
C VAL A 91 -5.96 -15.95 1.78
N ILE A 92 -5.05 -15.17 1.20
CA ILE A 92 -4.98 -13.72 1.39
C ILE A 92 -5.51 -13.05 0.13
N VAL A 93 -6.51 -12.19 0.24
CA VAL A 93 -7.07 -11.45 -0.91
C VAL A 93 -6.67 -9.97 -0.89
N ASN A 94 -6.14 -9.52 -2.02
CA ASN A 94 -5.90 -8.11 -2.30
C ASN A 94 -6.83 -7.64 -3.42
N VAL A 95 -7.73 -6.69 -3.14
CA VAL A 95 -8.51 -5.93 -4.12
C VAL A 95 -9.11 -6.75 -5.29
N LEU A 96 -9.56 -7.98 -5.02
CA LEU A 96 -10.21 -8.87 -6.00
C LEU A 96 -11.57 -9.29 -5.44
N ASP A 97 -12.63 -8.55 -5.81
CA ASP A 97 -13.97 -8.68 -5.23
C ASP A 97 -14.59 -10.08 -5.43
N SER A 98 -14.38 -10.66 -6.61
CA SER A 98 -14.87 -12.01 -6.95
C SER A 98 -14.32 -13.12 -6.05
N ALA A 99 -13.28 -12.86 -5.25
CA ALA A 99 -12.77 -13.82 -4.28
C ALA A 99 -13.77 -14.15 -3.18
N PHE A 100 -14.58 -13.19 -2.72
CA PHE A 100 -15.53 -13.44 -1.64
C PHE A 100 -16.56 -14.50 -2.04
N GLU A 101 -17.07 -14.41 -3.27
CA GLU A 101 -18.02 -15.40 -3.78
C GLU A 101 -17.35 -16.76 -4.06
N ALA A 102 -16.11 -16.78 -4.57
CA ALA A 102 -15.36 -18.01 -4.73
C ALA A 102 -15.15 -18.73 -3.38
N VAL A 103 -14.80 -18.00 -2.33
CA VAL A 103 -14.63 -18.55 -0.97
C VAL A 103 -15.96 -19.08 -0.42
N ARG A 104 -17.08 -18.37 -0.61
CA ARG A 104 -18.42 -18.86 -0.23
C ARG A 104 -18.72 -20.22 -0.86
N ARG A 105 -18.49 -20.35 -2.17
CA ARG A 105 -18.72 -21.60 -2.90
C ARG A 105 -17.80 -22.74 -2.45
N LEU A 106 -16.51 -22.47 -2.25
CA LEU A 106 -15.55 -23.47 -1.80
C LEU A 106 -15.88 -24.00 -0.40
N ARG A 107 -16.20 -23.12 0.54
CA ARG A 107 -16.60 -23.48 1.90
C ARG A 107 -17.91 -24.24 1.94
N TYR A 108 -18.90 -23.82 1.14
CA TYR A 108 -20.14 -24.58 0.97
C TYR A 108 -19.88 -26.01 0.46
N ARG A 109 -18.86 -26.21 -0.39
CA ARG A 109 -18.40 -27.54 -0.86
C ARG A 109 -17.45 -28.26 0.11
N GLY A 110 -17.24 -27.74 1.33
CA GLY A 110 -16.45 -28.39 2.37
C GLY A 110 -14.95 -28.12 2.36
N HIS A 111 -14.45 -27.16 1.57
CA HIS A 111 -13.03 -26.78 1.63
C HIS A 111 -12.75 -25.99 2.91
N ALA A 112 -11.75 -26.42 3.67
CA ALA A 112 -11.33 -25.79 4.91
C ALA A 112 -10.04 -24.99 4.69
N PHE A 113 -10.13 -23.66 4.82
CA PHE A 113 -9.01 -22.71 4.82
C PHE A 113 -9.48 -21.39 5.43
N ARG A 114 -8.54 -20.54 5.84
CA ARG A 114 -8.83 -19.18 6.37
C ARG A 114 -8.79 -18.14 5.26
N LEU A 115 -9.74 -17.20 5.26
CA LEU A 115 -9.71 -16.04 4.38
C LEU A 115 -9.24 -14.82 5.16
N ILE A 116 -8.19 -14.18 4.66
CA ILE A 116 -7.69 -12.90 5.16
C ILE A 116 -7.88 -11.86 4.07
N ALA A 117 -8.52 -10.75 4.40
CA ALA A 117 -8.71 -9.62 3.49
C ALA A 117 -7.86 -8.43 3.93
N VAL A 118 -7.11 -7.84 2.99
CA VAL A 118 -6.20 -6.74 3.30
C VAL A 118 -6.77 -5.42 2.79
N ASN A 119 -6.90 -4.45 3.70
CA ASN A 119 -7.25 -3.07 3.36
C ASN A 119 -5.99 -2.23 3.18
N HIS A 120 -5.67 -1.90 1.93
CA HIS A 120 -4.42 -1.25 1.53
C HIS A 120 -4.42 0.28 1.61
N GLY A 121 -5.58 0.90 1.84
CA GLY A 121 -5.69 2.35 1.82
C GLY A 121 -6.78 2.94 2.71
N ASN A 122 -6.81 4.28 2.75
CA ASN A 122 -7.78 5.07 3.49
C ASN A 122 -9.03 5.39 2.65
N LEU A 123 -9.47 4.43 1.85
CA LEU A 123 -10.61 4.57 0.94
C LEU A 123 -11.88 4.01 1.59
N PRO A 124 -12.94 4.83 1.82
CA PRO A 124 -14.17 4.38 2.46
C PRO A 124 -14.80 3.16 1.79
N GLY A 125 -14.83 3.14 0.45
CA GLY A 125 -15.41 2.04 -0.33
C GLY A 125 -14.69 0.69 -0.14
N GLN A 126 -13.37 0.70 0.04
CA GLN A 126 -12.60 -0.52 0.27
C GLN A 126 -12.89 -1.09 1.67
N ALA A 127 -12.83 -0.23 2.71
CA ALA A 127 -13.16 -0.63 4.08
C ALA A 127 -14.61 -1.12 4.19
N ALA A 128 -15.55 -0.42 3.55
CA ALA A 128 -16.96 -0.80 3.52
C ALA A 128 -17.18 -2.15 2.81
N CYS A 129 -16.44 -2.45 1.75
CA CYS A 129 -16.52 -3.75 1.07
C CYS A 129 -16.11 -4.91 2.00
N LEU A 130 -15.04 -4.74 2.78
CA LEU A 130 -14.62 -5.74 3.76
C LEU A 130 -15.70 -5.93 4.84
N LEU A 131 -16.27 -4.85 5.37
CA LEU A 131 -17.35 -4.92 6.35
C LEU A 131 -18.62 -5.58 5.81
N GLN A 132 -18.95 -5.34 4.53
CA GLN A 132 -20.06 -5.99 3.83
C GLN A 132 -19.85 -7.51 3.70
N ASN A 133 -18.59 -7.97 3.62
CA ASN A 133 -18.21 -9.38 3.46
C ASN A 133 -17.64 -9.99 4.75
N ARG A 134 -17.90 -9.39 5.91
CA ARG A 134 -17.39 -9.86 7.21
C ARG A 134 -17.86 -11.27 7.59
N ASP A 135 -18.93 -11.76 6.95
CA ASP A 135 -19.46 -13.11 7.11
C ASP A 135 -18.52 -14.22 6.63
N VAL A 136 -17.57 -13.91 5.75
CA VAL A 136 -16.61 -14.88 5.20
C VAL A 136 -15.15 -14.56 5.46
N ILE A 137 -14.83 -13.37 5.95
CA ILE A 137 -13.46 -12.94 6.24
C ILE A 137 -13.09 -13.35 7.67
N ASP A 138 -12.18 -14.32 7.83
CA ASP A 138 -11.72 -14.75 9.16
C ASP A 138 -10.89 -13.67 9.86
N LEU A 139 -10.11 -12.91 9.09
CA LEU A 139 -9.30 -11.81 9.59
C LEU A 139 -9.23 -10.69 8.56
N ALA A 140 -9.59 -9.47 8.95
CA ALA A 140 -9.30 -8.26 8.20
C ALA A 140 -7.99 -7.65 8.71
N VAL A 141 -7.09 -7.28 7.79
CA VAL A 141 -5.84 -6.59 8.14
C VAL A 141 -5.80 -5.24 7.43
N CYS A 142 -5.61 -4.16 8.20
CA CYS A 142 -5.38 -2.82 7.65
C CYS A 142 -3.89 -2.49 7.68
N VAL A 143 -3.36 -1.99 6.57
CA VAL A 143 -1.99 -1.46 6.52
C VAL A 143 -1.87 -0.06 7.12
N SER A 144 -2.98 0.69 7.13
CA SER A 144 -3.07 2.01 7.73
C SER A 144 -3.76 1.94 9.09
N LYS A 145 -3.13 2.54 10.11
CA LYS A 145 -3.71 2.62 11.46
C LYS A 145 -4.98 3.47 11.49
N LEU A 146 -5.05 4.51 10.66
CA LEU A 146 -6.25 5.34 10.49
C LEU A 146 -7.44 4.47 10.06
N SER A 147 -7.25 3.67 9.00
CA SER A 147 -8.31 2.78 8.51
C SER A 147 -8.68 1.70 9.52
N TYR A 148 -7.69 1.12 10.22
CA TYR A 148 -7.94 0.20 11.33
C TYR A 148 -8.86 0.82 12.39
N ARG A 149 -8.53 2.02 12.87
CA ARG A 149 -9.33 2.71 13.89
C ARG A 149 -10.74 3.02 13.38
N ALA A 150 -10.88 3.44 12.12
CA ALA A 150 -12.18 3.73 11.52
C ALA A 150 -13.06 2.48 11.39
N MET A 151 -12.47 1.34 11.00
CA MET A 151 -13.17 0.06 10.91
C MET A 151 -13.52 -0.49 12.30
N ALA A 152 -12.63 -0.34 13.27
CA ALA A 152 -12.85 -0.77 14.66
C ALA A 152 -13.95 0.04 15.37
N ALA A 153 -14.18 1.29 14.95
CA ALA A 153 -15.22 2.15 15.49
C ALA A 153 -16.65 1.79 14.98
N GLN A 154 -16.77 0.89 14.00
CA GLN A 154 -18.08 0.49 13.47
C GLN A 154 -18.79 -0.45 14.46
N SER A 155 -19.98 -0.06 14.91
CA SER A 155 -20.75 -0.83 15.90
C SER A 155 -21.20 -2.22 15.41
N ASP A 156 -21.41 -2.37 14.11
CA ASP A 156 -21.73 -3.65 13.44
C ASP A 156 -20.53 -4.12 12.57
N GLY A 157 -19.33 -3.91 13.10
CA GLY A 157 -18.06 -4.20 12.42
C GLY A 157 -17.51 -5.60 12.67
N PHE A 158 -16.21 -5.77 12.38
CA PHE A 158 -15.48 -6.95 12.81
C PHE A 158 -15.36 -6.98 14.33
N ILE A 159 -15.44 -8.17 14.93
CA ILE A 159 -15.04 -8.33 16.33
C ILE A 159 -13.54 -8.03 16.50
N PRO A 160 -13.08 -7.52 17.66
CA PRO A 160 -11.71 -7.06 17.85
C PRO A 160 -10.63 -8.09 17.46
N GLU A 161 -10.87 -9.37 17.69
CA GLU A 161 -9.92 -10.45 17.40
C GLU A 161 -9.73 -10.67 15.89
N ARG A 162 -10.73 -10.30 15.07
CA ARG A 162 -10.75 -10.48 13.61
C ARG A 162 -10.41 -9.21 12.82
N LEU A 163 -9.93 -8.17 13.50
CA LEU A 163 -9.43 -6.96 12.86
C LEU A 163 -8.04 -6.64 13.40
N LYS A 164 -7.04 -6.54 12.52
CA LYS A 164 -5.67 -6.20 12.92
C LYS A 164 -5.11 -5.04 12.11
N HIS A 165 -4.18 -4.33 12.71
CA HIS A 165 -3.30 -3.41 12.02
C HIS A 165 -1.92 -4.04 11.92
N ILE A 166 -1.39 -4.16 10.70
CA ILE A 166 -0.01 -4.55 10.44
C ILE A 166 0.54 -3.54 9.46
N ALA A 167 1.45 -2.68 9.93
CA ALA A 167 2.09 -1.67 9.10
C ALA A 167 2.89 -2.32 7.97
N ASN A 168 3.14 -1.55 6.91
CA ASN A 168 4.08 -1.97 5.87
C ASN A 168 5.52 -1.94 6.41
N ALA A 169 6.45 -2.38 5.57
CA ALA A 169 7.87 -2.37 5.89
C ALA A 169 8.71 -2.10 4.64
N VAL A 170 9.96 -1.72 4.89
CA VAL A 170 10.99 -1.48 3.88
C VAL A 170 12.24 -2.30 4.20
N ALA A 171 13.07 -2.49 3.19
CA ALA A 171 14.41 -3.02 3.39
C ALA A 171 15.24 -2.01 4.20
N VAL A 172 16.10 -2.56 5.06
CA VAL A 172 17.02 -1.76 5.87
C VAL A 172 18.44 -2.01 5.36
N PRO A 173 19.14 -0.99 4.85
CA PRO A 173 20.50 -1.13 4.36
C PRO A 173 21.46 -1.64 5.45
N ALA A 174 22.45 -2.44 5.06
CA ALA A 174 23.43 -3.00 6.00
C ALA A 174 24.30 -1.93 6.69
N GLN A 175 24.47 -0.74 6.09
CA GLN A 175 25.25 0.37 6.64
C GLN A 175 24.32 1.45 7.22
N HIS A 176 24.35 1.63 8.54
CA HIS A 176 23.46 2.54 9.28
C HIS A 176 24.08 3.88 9.69
N VAL A 177 25.40 4.05 9.57
CA VAL A 177 26.07 5.23 10.10
C VAL A 177 26.52 6.13 8.96
N ARG A 178 25.87 7.27 8.80
CA ARG A 178 26.32 8.33 7.90
C ARG A 178 26.58 9.63 8.64
N SER A 179 27.72 10.22 8.32
CA SER A 179 27.97 11.65 8.51
C SER A 179 27.12 12.46 7.52
N PRO A 180 26.86 13.75 7.78
CA PRO A 180 26.20 14.64 6.83
C PRO A 180 26.81 14.52 5.43
N VAL A 181 25.95 14.42 4.41
CA VAL A 181 26.40 14.30 3.02
C VAL A 181 26.64 15.70 2.49
N ASP A 182 27.88 16.00 2.13
CA ASP A 182 28.18 17.17 1.32
C ASP A 182 28.20 16.79 -0.19
N PRO A 183 27.66 17.65 -1.07
CA PRO A 183 26.79 18.79 -0.76
C PRO A 183 25.44 18.34 -0.17
N PHE A 184 24.80 19.25 0.57
CA PHE A 184 23.47 19.02 1.14
C PHE A 184 22.42 18.87 0.05
N ARG A 185 21.80 17.70 0.00
CA ARG A 185 20.81 17.33 -1.01
C ARG A 185 19.44 17.13 -0.40
N VAL A 186 18.45 17.77 -1.03
CA VAL A 186 17.03 17.63 -0.73
C VAL A 186 16.39 16.81 -1.85
N GLY A 187 15.77 15.70 -1.51
CA GLY A 187 15.16 14.79 -2.49
C GLY A 187 13.64 14.83 -2.48
N TYR A 188 13.04 14.59 -3.64
CA TYR A 188 11.64 14.20 -3.78
C TYR A 188 11.58 12.88 -4.55
N ALA A 189 10.81 11.91 -4.04
CA ALA A 189 10.56 10.63 -4.69
C ALA A 189 9.06 10.29 -4.68
N GLY A 190 8.44 10.22 -5.86
CA GLY A 190 7.02 9.90 -6.00
C GLY A 190 6.47 10.18 -7.40
N ARG A 191 5.18 9.86 -7.61
CA ARG A 191 4.46 10.29 -8.83
C ARG A 191 4.44 11.83 -8.90
N LEU A 192 4.41 12.37 -10.12
CA LEU A 192 4.29 13.82 -10.36
C LEU A 192 2.87 14.15 -10.82
N ASP A 193 1.89 13.89 -9.95
CA ASP A 193 0.47 14.19 -10.15
C ASP A 193 -0.09 14.98 -8.98
N GLY A 194 -1.31 15.49 -9.13
CA GLY A 194 -1.96 16.31 -8.11
C GLY A 194 -2.16 15.60 -6.76
N ASP A 195 -2.27 14.28 -6.73
CA ASP A 195 -2.35 13.53 -5.46
C ASP A 195 -1.04 13.61 -4.66
N LYS A 196 0.10 13.74 -5.34
CA LYS A 196 1.41 13.87 -4.71
C LYS A 196 1.90 15.31 -4.65
N ARG A 197 1.11 16.23 -5.20
CA ARG A 197 1.39 17.66 -5.31
C ARG A 197 2.74 17.92 -5.98
N GLY A 198 2.96 17.27 -7.13
CA GLY A 198 4.18 17.47 -7.94
C GLY A 198 4.39 18.93 -8.35
N GLU A 199 3.30 19.69 -8.47
CA GLU A 199 3.27 21.12 -8.72
C GLU A 199 3.95 21.97 -7.63
N ASP A 200 4.11 21.45 -6.41
CA ASP A 200 4.75 22.18 -5.31
C ASP A 200 6.30 22.14 -5.37
N ILE A 201 6.88 21.31 -6.25
CA ILE A 201 8.33 21.12 -6.36
C ILE A 201 9.04 22.42 -6.78
N LEU A 202 8.53 23.10 -7.82
CA LEU A 202 9.11 24.34 -8.32
C LEU A 202 9.05 25.50 -7.29
N PRO A 203 7.90 25.83 -6.67
CA PRO A 203 7.86 26.87 -5.66
C PRO A 203 8.71 26.50 -4.44
N PHE A 204 8.78 25.22 -4.08
CA PHE A 204 9.66 24.75 -3.00
C PHE A 204 11.13 24.97 -3.33
N PHE A 205 11.58 24.55 -4.52
CA PHE A 205 12.95 24.75 -4.96
C PHE A 205 13.33 26.23 -4.95
N THR A 206 12.45 27.09 -5.47
CA THR A 206 12.67 28.54 -5.51
C THR A 206 12.86 29.11 -4.11
N ALA A 207 11.98 28.73 -3.16
CA ALA A 207 12.07 29.17 -1.78
C ALA A 207 13.32 28.63 -1.06
N LEU A 208 13.70 27.38 -1.33
CA LEU A 208 14.91 26.75 -0.78
C LEU A 208 16.17 27.42 -1.32
N HIS A 209 16.29 27.64 -2.63
CA HIS A 209 17.48 28.22 -3.26
C HIS A 209 17.75 29.65 -2.76
N GLN A 210 16.71 30.43 -2.47
CA GLN A 210 16.85 31.76 -1.85
C GLN A 210 17.44 31.70 -0.42
N ARG A 211 17.12 30.65 0.35
CA ARG A 211 17.55 30.48 1.75
C ARG A 211 18.89 29.76 1.87
N CYS A 212 19.15 28.82 0.96
CA CYS A 212 20.30 27.93 0.95
C CYS A 212 20.82 27.78 -0.49
N PRO A 213 21.52 28.79 -1.05
CA PRO A 213 21.96 28.77 -2.45
C PRO A 213 22.86 27.60 -2.82
N GLU A 214 23.59 27.03 -1.85
CA GLU A 214 24.48 25.87 -2.05
C GLU A 214 23.76 24.52 -1.98
N ALA A 215 22.51 24.48 -1.54
CA ALA A 215 21.74 23.23 -1.49
C ALA A 215 21.40 22.76 -2.91
N GLN A 216 21.36 21.43 -3.07
CA GLN A 216 20.93 20.77 -4.30
C GLN A 216 19.55 20.14 -4.11
N MET A 217 18.71 20.16 -5.14
CA MET A 217 17.44 19.46 -5.17
C MET A 217 17.44 18.35 -6.21
N TRP A 218 17.07 17.14 -5.80
CA TRP A 218 17.01 15.94 -6.62
C TRP A 218 15.57 15.42 -6.70
N VAL A 219 15.09 15.13 -7.91
CA VAL A 219 13.70 14.69 -8.11
C VAL A 219 13.65 13.41 -8.93
N ALA A 220 13.05 12.37 -8.34
CA ALA A 220 12.77 11.09 -8.98
C ALA A 220 11.25 10.86 -9.04
N GLY A 221 10.74 10.59 -10.23
CA GLY A 221 9.31 10.49 -10.48
C GLY A 221 8.95 10.70 -11.94
N LYS A 222 7.73 10.33 -12.31
CA LYS A 222 7.14 10.62 -13.62
C LYS A 222 5.70 11.09 -13.43
N GLY A 223 5.27 12.00 -14.29
CA GLY A 223 3.91 12.55 -14.31
C GLY A 223 3.86 13.89 -15.05
N GLU A 224 2.78 14.62 -14.85
CA GLU A 224 2.40 15.81 -15.62
C GLU A 224 3.41 16.95 -15.47
N SER A 225 4.06 17.08 -14.31
CA SER A 225 5.06 18.12 -14.05
C SER A 225 6.42 17.87 -14.72
N GLY A 226 6.64 16.74 -15.39
CA GLY A 226 7.98 16.32 -15.85
C GLY A 226 8.68 17.28 -16.81
N ASP A 227 7.93 17.94 -17.70
CA ASP A 227 8.50 18.88 -18.68
C ASP A 227 9.02 20.15 -17.99
N GLU A 228 8.25 20.71 -17.05
CA GLU A 228 8.65 21.87 -16.24
C GLU A 228 9.90 21.58 -15.41
N LEU A 229 10.00 20.38 -14.83
CA LEU A 229 11.19 19.97 -14.08
C LEU A 229 12.43 19.78 -14.96
N THR A 230 12.23 19.40 -16.22
CA THR A 230 13.33 19.28 -17.19
C THR A 230 13.88 20.65 -17.55
N GLU A 231 13.00 21.64 -17.78
CA GLU A 231 13.40 23.03 -18.02
C GLU A 231 14.13 23.62 -16.79
N LEU A 232 13.60 23.38 -15.59
CA LEU A 232 14.22 23.82 -14.34
C LEU A 232 15.64 23.26 -14.17
N ALA A 233 15.84 21.98 -14.48
CA ALA A 233 17.17 21.35 -14.46
C ALA A 233 18.13 21.98 -15.46
N GLY A 234 17.64 22.44 -16.62
CA GLY A 234 18.44 23.18 -17.61
C GLY A 234 18.84 24.58 -17.14
N ASN A 235 17.97 25.25 -16.38
CA ASN A 235 18.21 26.59 -15.85
C ASN A 235 19.14 26.59 -14.62
N PHE A 236 19.15 25.51 -13.84
CA PHE A 236 19.94 25.38 -12.60
C PHE A 236 20.74 24.06 -12.53
N PRO A 237 21.63 23.78 -13.49
CA PRO A 237 22.27 22.46 -13.64
C PRO A 237 23.12 22.02 -12.43
N GLU A 238 23.66 22.95 -11.66
CA GLU A 238 24.46 22.67 -10.45
C GLU A 238 23.61 22.50 -9.18
N HIS A 239 22.34 22.92 -9.22
CA HIS A 239 21.47 23.01 -8.04
C HIS A 239 20.18 22.18 -8.16
N PHE A 240 19.81 21.74 -9.36
CA PHE A 240 18.59 20.98 -9.60
C PHE A 240 18.84 19.81 -10.55
N ARG A 241 18.42 18.60 -10.16
CA ARG A 241 18.53 17.41 -10.99
C ARG A 241 17.22 16.63 -11.03
N TYR A 242 16.69 16.46 -12.23
CA TYR A 242 15.54 15.60 -12.50
C TYR A 242 15.99 14.27 -13.11
N PHE A 243 15.57 13.17 -12.50
CA PHE A 243 15.98 11.80 -12.90
C PHE A 243 14.92 11.08 -13.74
N GLY A 244 13.69 11.60 -13.81
CA GLY A 244 12.56 10.83 -14.31
C GLY A 244 12.26 9.63 -13.41
N GLU A 245 11.71 8.57 -14.01
CA GLU A 245 11.40 7.33 -13.31
C GLU A 245 12.69 6.53 -13.01
N LEU A 246 12.92 6.24 -11.73
CA LEU A 246 14.01 5.37 -11.27
C LEU A 246 13.48 4.00 -10.86
N SER A 247 14.26 2.96 -11.11
CA SER A 247 13.98 1.63 -10.55
C SER A 247 14.18 1.61 -9.03
N ALA A 248 13.58 0.63 -8.34
CA ALA A 248 13.75 0.46 -6.90
C ALA A 248 15.24 0.33 -6.50
N THR A 249 16.04 -0.38 -7.30
CA THR A 249 17.48 -0.50 -7.06
C THR A 249 18.22 0.83 -7.20
N GLN A 250 17.88 1.65 -8.20
CA GLN A 250 18.48 2.99 -8.34
C GLN A 250 18.06 3.93 -7.20
N LEU A 251 16.82 3.82 -6.73
CA LEU A 251 16.37 4.57 -5.56
C LEU A 251 17.17 4.19 -4.31
N GLU A 252 17.32 2.89 -4.04
CA GLU A 252 18.03 2.34 -2.89
C GLU A 252 19.55 2.58 -2.94
N GLN A 253 20.19 2.42 -4.10
CA GLN A 253 21.65 2.44 -4.21
C GLN A 253 22.22 3.84 -4.50
N ASP A 254 21.49 4.67 -5.25
CA ASP A 254 22.01 5.93 -5.76
C ASP A 254 21.26 7.14 -5.19
N PHE A 255 19.93 7.10 -5.20
CA PHE A 255 19.12 8.28 -4.88
C PHE A 255 19.05 8.55 -3.37
N TYR A 256 18.42 7.67 -2.59
CA TYR A 256 18.24 7.89 -1.14
C TYR A 256 19.58 8.03 -0.41
N PRO A 257 20.62 7.24 -0.69
CA PRO A 257 21.92 7.43 -0.08
C PRO A 257 22.52 8.81 -0.38
N ALA A 258 22.18 9.49 -1.46
CA ALA A 258 22.74 10.81 -1.73
C ALA A 258 22.08 11.93 -0.92
N LEU A 259 20.91 11.70 -0.33
CA LEU A 259 20.11 12.75 0.30
C LEU A 259 20.52 13.05 1.74
N SER A 260 20.25 14.28 2.16
CA SER A 260 20.22 14.70 3.56
C SER A 260 18.78 14.81 4.08
N VAL A 261 17.88 15.30 3.23
CA VAL A 261 16.46 15.49 3.54
C VAL A 261 15.61 14.93 2.39
N LEU A 262 14.47 14.33 2.72
CA LEU A 262 13.41 14.02 1.77
C LEU A 262 12.24 14.98 2.02
N VAL A 263 11.78 15.69 0.99
CA VAL A 263 10.54 16.47 1.06
C VAL A 263 9.37 15.69 0.49
N HIS A 264 8.23 15.76 1.18
CA HIS A 264 7.02 15.03 0.81
C HIS A 264 5.79 15.94 0.95
N PHE A 265 5.04 16.14 -0.14
CA PHE A 265 3.98 17.17 -0.22
C PHE A 265 2.54 16.61 -0.15
N SER A 266 2.36 15.29 -0.21
CA SER A 266 1.03 14.68 -0.42
C SER A 266 0.01 15.10 0.66
N PRO A 267 -1.27 15.33 0.33
CA PRO A 267 -2.30 15.62 1.32
C PRO A 267 -2.80 14.37 2.06
N SER A 268 -2.54 13.16 1.53
CA SER A 268 -3.04 11.91 2.11
C SER A 268 -2.15 10.74 1.72
N GLU A 269 -1.83 9.90 2.71
CA GLU A 269 -1.08 8.66 2.49
C GLU A 269 -1.75 7.48 3.21
N ALA A 270 -1.53 6.28 2.69
CA ALA A 270 -1.87 5.06 3.42
C ALA A 270 -0.80 4.71 4.46
N TRP A 271 0.48 4.93 4.11
CA TRP A 271 1.64 4.67 4.98
C TRP A 271 2.90 5.47 4.60
N GLY A 272 3.13 5.81 3.32
CA GLY A 272 4.27 6.65 2.91
C GLY A 272 5.57 5.86 2.65
N TYR A 273 5.60 5.03 1.59
CA TYR A 273 6.78 4.23 1.24
C TYR A 273 8.05 5.06 1.03
N SER A 274 7.99 6.15 0.27
CA SER A 274 9.20 6.96 0.02
C SER A 274 9.75 7.61 1.29
N ILE A 275 8.88 7.96 2.25
CA ILE A 275 9.29 8.42 3.58
C ILE A 275 10.04 7.31 4.31
N ALA A 276 9.46 6.11 4.40
CA ALA A 276 10.06 4.98 5.09
C ALA A 276 11.39 4.53 4.45
N GLU A 277 11.45 4.48 3.12
CA GLU A 277 12.67 4.17 2.37
C GLU A 277 13.75 5.21 2.66
N ALA A 278 13.46 6.51 2.56
CA ALA A 278 14.43 7.55 2.87
C ALA A 278 14.94 7.45 4.32
N MET A 279 14.02 7.25 5.28
CA MET A 279 14.37 7.06 6.70
C MET A 279 15.28 5.85 6.93
N SER A 280 15.10 4.75 6.17
CA SER A 280 15.96 3.56 6.29
C SER A 280 17.42 3.85 5.89
N HIS A 281 17.63 4.85 5.04
CA HIS A 281 18.95 5.37 4.66
C HIS A 281 19.46 6.49 5.58
N GLY A 282 18.76 6.80 6.67
CA GLY A 282 19.11 7.90 7.57
C GLY A 282 18.83 9.28 7.00
N VAL A 283 17.92 9.39 6.02
CA VAL A 283 17.46 10.68 5.48
C VAL A 283 16.33 11.22 6.36
N VAL A 284 16.38 12.50 6.70
CA VAL A 284 15.33 13.14 7.53
C VAL A 284 14.16 13.58 6.65
N PRO A 285 12.93 13.11 6.89
CA PRO A 285 11.77 13.61 6.18
C PRO A 285 11.34 15.00 6.67
N VAL A 286 11.01 15.87 5.73
CA VAL A 286 10.21 17.08 5.94
C VAL A 286 8.93 16.87 5.14
N THR A 287 7.84 16.52 5.83
CA THR A 287 6.61 16.02 5.21
C THR A 287 5.43 16.94 5.52
N SER A 288 4.47 16.99 4.62
CA SER A 288 3.19 17.62 4.89
C SER A 288 2.46 16.91 6.04
N ALA A 289 1.52 17.62 6.67
CA ALA A 289 0.56 17.07 7.63
C ALA A 289 -0.50 16.23 6.89
N PHE A 290 -0.04 15.21 6.15
CA PHE A 290 -0.90 14.36 5.35
C PHE A 290 -1.87 13.57 6.23
N ARG A 291 -3.06 13.31 5.69
CA ARG A 291 -4.05 12.49 6.38
C ARG A 291 -3.48 11.09 6.67
N GLY A 292 -3.30 10.78 7.95
CA GLY A 292 -2.76 9.51 8.44
C GLY A 292 -1.47 9.64 9.26
N VAL A 293 -0.73 10.75 9.11
CA VAL A 293 0.60 10.98 9.71
C VAL A 293 0.62 10.81 11.23
N ASP A 294 -0.45 11.22 11.91
CA ASP A 294 -0.55 11.17 13.37
C ASP A 294 -0.85 9.74 13.90
N THR A 295 -1.20 8.80 13.01
CA THR A 295 -1.69 7.48 13.41
C THR A 295 -0.77 6.33 13.02
N ASP A 296 -0.02 6.45 11.93
CA ASP A 296 0.78 5.34 11.41
C ASP A 296 2.02 5.04 12.26
N GLY A 297 2.47 6.01 13.06
CA GLY A 297 3.66 5.91 13.90
C GLY A 297 4.97 5.87 13.09
N LEU A 298 4.94 6.11 11.79
CA LEU A 298 6.11 6.19 10.93
C LEU A 298 6.88 7.49 11.20
N VAL A 299 6.14 8.60 11.22
CA VAL A 299 6.65 9.96 11.41
C VAL A 299 6.41 10.41 12.85
N ILE A 300 7.46 10.91 13.49
CA ILE A 300 7.43 11.44 14.87
C ILE A 300 8.03 12.85 14.82
N GLU A 301 7.16 13.85 14.85
CA GLU A 301 7.50 15.28 14.78
C GLU A 301 8.61 15.65 15.77
N GLY A 302 9.64 16.31 15.26
CA GLY A 302 10.80 16.77 16.04
C GLY A 302 11.80 15.68 16.44
N SER A 303 11.42 14.39 16.35
CA SER A 303 12.31 13.27 16.66
C SER A 303 12.97 12.73 15.40
N ASN A 304 12.20 12.25 14.42
CA ASN A 304 12.72 11.62 13.21
C ASN A 304 12.36 12.37 11.92
N ALA A 305 11.49 13.39 12.01
CA ALA A 305 10.97 14.15 10.89
C ALA A 305 10.48 15.54 11.33
N LEU A 306 10.20 16.41 10.36
CA LEU A 306 9.47 17.68 10.56
C LEU A 306 8.18 17.69 9.74
N ILE A 307 7.12 18.27 10.30
CA ILE A 307 5.78 18.30 9.69
C ILE A 307 5.33 19.74 9.43
N PHE A 308 4.92 20.04 8.19
CA PHE A 308 4.36 21.33 7.77
C PHE A 308 2.90 21.21 7.28
N PRO A 309 2.07 22.27 7.35
CA PRO A 309 0.71 22.22 6.81
C PRO A 309 0.70 21.91 5.31
N VAL A 310 -0.26 21.10 4.85
CA VAL A 310 -0.41 20.77 3.42
C VAL A 310 -0.49 22.06 2.57
N GLY A 311 0.44 22.20 1.62
CA GLY A 311 0.54 23.35 0.72
C GLY A 311 1.27 24.57 1.27
N ASP A 312 1.76 24.54 2.51
CA ASP A 312 2.61 25.60 3.06
C ASP A 312 4.08 25.38 2.68
N ILE A 313 4.39 25.71 1.43
CA ILE A 313 5.70 25.49 0.83
C ILE A 313 6.79 26.39 1.43
N THR A 314 6.39 27.57 1.89
CA THR A 314 7.29 28.49 2.60
C THR A 314 7.76 27.85 3.90
N ARG A 315 6.83 27.30 4.68
CA ARG A 315 7.17 26.60 5.93
C ARG A 315 8.02 25.36 5.70
N ALA A 316 7.75 24.60 4.64
CA ALA A 316 8.59 23.47 4.26
C ALA A 316 10.04 23.93 3.97
N ALA A 317 10.22 25.00 3.20
CA ALA A 317 11.54 25.55 2.88
C ALA A 317 12.27 26.09 4.13
N ASP A 318 11.55 26.76 5.04
CA ASP A 318 12.11 27.23 6.31
C ASP A 318 12.60 26.08 7.20
N MET A 319 11.84 24.99 7.27
CA MET A 319 12.22 23.78 8.02
C MET A 319 13.49 23.14 7.46
N VAL A 320 13.58 23.01 6.13
CA VAL A 320 14.76 22.48 5.45
C VAL A 320 15.96 23.40 5.65
N ALA A 321 15.79 24.71 5.56
CA ALA A 321 16.85 25.69 5.83
C ALA A 321 17.34 25.62 7.29
N GLY A 322 16.45 25.37 8.25
CA GLY A 322 16.83 25.13 9.64
C GLY A 322 17.71 23.89 9.80
N LEU A 323 17.40 22.79 9.12
CA LEU A 323 18.25 21.58 9.08
C LEU A 323 19.55 21.79 8.29
N TYR A 324 19.53 22.69 7.30
CA TYR A 324 20.74 23.10 6.59
C TYR A 324 21.74 23.77 7.54
N GLN A 325 21.26 24.66 8.40
CA GLN A 325 22.06 25.43 9.35
C GLN A 325 22.47 24.62 10.59
N ASP A 326 21.61 23.73 11.10
CA ASP A 326 21.86 22.90 12.28
C ASP A 326 22.15 21.44 11.89
N ARG A 327 23.40 21.20 11.48
CA ARG A 327 23.90 19.86 11.07
C ARG A 327 23.87 18.83 12.18
N GLU A 328 24.02 19.25 13.43
CA GLU A 328 23.95 18.32 14.55
C GLU A 328 22.53 17.83 14.77
N ARG A 329 21.53 18.72 14.69
CA ARG A 329 20.12 18.34 14.74
C ARG A 329 19.75 17.40 13.61
N LEU A 330 20.19 17.70 12.38
CA LEU A 330 20.01 16.82 11.23
C LEU A 330 20.57 15.41 11.52
N GLY A 331 21.81 15.32 12.02
CA GLY A 331 22.44 14.05 12.37
C GLY A 331 21.70 13.27 13.46
N ARG A 332 21.21 13.94 14.51
CA ARG A 332 20.39 13.31 15.56
C ARG A 332 19.07 12.76 15.00
N MET A 333 18.36 13.54 14.18
CA MET A 333 17.10 13.12 13.57
C MET A 333 17.30 11.98 12.56
N ALA A 334 18.37 12.02 11.78
CA ALA A 334 18.77 10.96 10.85
C ALA A 334 18.99 9.63 11.56
N ALA A 335 19.74 9.63 12.67
CA ALA A 335 19.98 8.44 13.48
C ALA A 335 18.69 7.90 14.10
N ALA A 336 17.81 8.80 14.58
CA ALA A 336 16.49 8.43 15.10
C ALA A 336 15.61 7.80 14.01
N ALA A 337 15.61 8.35 12.79
CA ALA A 337 14.87 7.82 11.65
C ALA A 337 15.31 6.40 11.28
N ALA A 338 16.61 6.17 11.10
CA ALA A 338 17.15 4.86 10.75
C ALA A 338 16.87 3.81 11.86
N THR A 339 17.09 4.18 13.12
CA THR A 339 16.82 3.31 14.28
C THR A 339 15.33 2.92 14.35
N HIS A 340 14.44 3.89 14.10
CA HIS A 340 13.01 3.67 14.13
C HIS A 340 12.54 2.69 13.05
N ILE A 341 13.01 2.85 11.82
CA ILE A 341 12.69 1.92 10.73
C ILE A 341 13.23 0.52 11.03
N ALA A 342 14.50 0.41 11.48
CA ALA A 342 15.11 -0.88 11.80
C ALA A 342 14.33 -1.64 12.89
N GLY A 343 13.88 -0.93 13.93
CA GLY A 343 13.16 -1.51 15.07
C GLY A 343 11.70 -1.87 14.79
N SER A 344 10.99 -1.08 13.97
CA SER A 344 9.53 -1.16 13.88
C SER A 344 8.99 -1.50 12.49
N PHE A 345 9.73 -1.15 11.42
CA PHE A 345 9.23 -1.18 10.04
C PHE A 345 10.19 -1.88 9.07
N SER A 346 10.96 -2.83 9.58
CA SER A 346 11.88 -3.67 8.80
C SER A 346 11.22 -4.95 8.33
N LEU A 347 11.69 -5.51 7.21
CA LEU A 347 11.18 -6.77 6.65
C LEU A 347 11.13 -7.94 7.66
N PRO A 348 12.11 -8.12 8.57
CA PRO A 348 12.02 -9.18 9.59
C PRO A 348 10.89 -8.96 10.60
N VAL A 349 10.62 -7.72 11.01
CA VAL A 349 9.50 -7.39 11.92
C VAL A 349 8.16 -7.63 11.23
N PHE A 350 8.08 -7.23 9.96
CA PHE A 350 6.91 -7.45 9.12
C PHE A 350 6.58 -8.93 8.93
N GLY A 351 7.59 -9.74 8.57
CA GLY A 351 7.43 -11.18 8.37
C GLY A 351 6.92 -11.90 9.62
N ARG A 352 7.50 -11.59 10.80
CA ARG A 352 7.02 -12.11 12.08
C ARG A 352 5.58 -11.69 12.38
N SER A 353 5.28 -10.41 12.24
CA SER A 353 3.94 -9.86 12.51
C SER A 353 2.86 -10.51 11.64
N TRP A 354 3.15 -10.75 10.36
CA TRP A 354 2.25 -11.47 9.46
C TRP A 354 2.13 -12.94 9.84
N SER A 355 3.23 -13.64 10.08
CA SER A 355 3.18 -15.05 10.48
C SER A 355 2.36 -15.26 11.76
N ASP A 356 2.55 -14.41 12.77
CA ASP A 356 1.78 -14.45 14.02
C ASP A 356 0.29 -14.18 13.78
N ALA A 357 -0.04 -13.29 12.84
CA ALA A 357 -1.43 -13.02 12.46
C ALA A 357 -2.06 -14.20 11.72
N LEU A 358 -1.32 -14.86 10.82
CA LEU A 358 -1.79 -16.07 10.12
C LEU A 358 -2.03 -17.20 11.12
N ASP A 359 -1.08 -17.44 12.02
CA ASP A 359 -1.17 -18.48 13.06
C ASP A 359 -2.32 -18.22 14.02
N GLY A 360 -2.46 -16.98 14.51
CA GLY A 360 -3.60 -16.59 15.34
C GLY A 360 -4.93 -16.80 14.61
N CYS A 361 -5.03 -16.44 13.34
CA CYS A 361 -6.23 -16.62 12.53
C CYS A 361 -6.60 -18.11 12.39
N MET A 362 -5.61 -18.99 12.18
CA MET A 362 -5.85 -20.43 12.08
C MET A 362 -6.32 -21.05 13.40
N GLN A 363 -5.90 -20.51 14.54
CA GLN A 363 -6.31 -20.95 15.88
C GLN A 363 -7.69 -20.44 16.31
N MET A 364 -8.20 -19.37 15.71
CA MET A 364 -9.55 -18.85 16.00
C MET A 364 -10.63 -19.86 15.57
N PRO A 365 -11.82 -19.85 16.20
CA PRO A 365 -12.96 -20.61 15.70
C PRO A 365 -13.22 -20.34 14.22
N ALA A 366 -13.55 -21.37 13.44
CA ALA A 366 -14.00 -21.18 12.07
C ALA A 366 -15.28 -20.35 12.03
N LEU A 367 -15.39 -19.48 11.02
CA LEU A 367 -16.68 -18.85 10.73
C LEU A 367 -17.70 -19.93 10.37
N PRO A 368 -19.00 -19.71 10.68
CA PRO A 368 -20.05 -20.64 10.29
C PRO A 368 -20.02 -20.93 8.79
N LEU A 369 -20.39 -22.15 8.41
CA LEU A 369 -20.49 -22.49 6.99
C LEU A 369 -21.53 -21.59 6.32
N PRO A 370 -21.22 -21.01 5.14
CA PRO A 370 -22.16 -20.17 4.43
C PRO A 370 -23.35 -21.02 3.96
N ALA A 371 -24.53 -20.39 3.90
CA ALA A 371 -25.66 -20.95 3.19
C ALA A 371 -25.30 -21.21 1.71
N ARG A 372 -26.09 -22.05 1.01
CA ARG A 372 -25.88 -22.31 -0.41
C ARG A 372 -25.82 -20.97 -1.18
N PRO A 373 -24.69 -20.66 -1.85
CA PRO A 373 -24.57 -19.38 -2.53
C PRO A 373 -25.53 -19.26 -3.73
N VAL A 374 -26.26 -18.15 -3.80
CA VAL A 374 -27.25 -17.86 -4.87
C VAL A 374 -26.62 -17.94 -6.26
N SER A 375 -25.34 -17.62 -6.37
CA SER A 375 -24.61 -17.63 -7.63
C SER A 375 -24.48 -19.04 -8.23
N LEU A 376 -24.60 -20.12 -7.44
CA LEU A 376 -24.61 -21.50 -7.94
C LEU A 376 -25.91 -21.84 -8.68
N ASP A 377 -27.00 -21.16 -8.34
CA ASP A 377 -28.32 -21.36 -8.94
C ASP A 377 -28.58 -20.40 -10.12
N ALA A 378 -27.62 -19.50 -10.38
CA ALA A 378 -27.70 -18.53 -11.45
C ALA A 378 -27.73 -19.23 -12.83
N LYS A 379 -28.68 -18.82 -13.66
CA LYS A 379 -28.84 -19.33 -15.04
C LYS A 379 -28.22 -18.38 -16.05
N GLY A 380 -27.61 -18.95 -17.09
CA GLY A 380 -27.13 -18.29 -18.29
C GLY A 380 -28.16 -18.37 -19.42
N PRO A 381 -27.74 -18.07 -20.67
CA PRO A 381 -28.62 -18.14 -21.84
C PRO A 381 -29.29 -19.52 -21.97
N ALA A 382 -30.55 -19.53 -22.40
CA ALA A 382 -31.38 -20.72 -22.56
C ALA A 382 -31.55 -21.57 -21.27
N GLY A 383 -31.37 -20.97 -20.08
CA GLY A 383 -31.60 -21.64 -18.81
C GLY A 383 -30.46 -22.57 -18.34
N VAL A 384 -29.35 -22.62 -19.09
CA VAL A 384 -28.15 -23.40 -18.74
C VAL A 384 -27.52 -22.84 -17.47
N PRO A 385 -27.16 -23.65 -16.46
CA PRO A 385 -26.45 -23.15 -15.28
C PRO A 385 -25.21 -22.34 -15.67
N ARG A 386 -25.02 -21.14 -15.08
CA ARG A 386 -23.90 -20.25 -15.41
C ARG A 386 -22.54 -20.95 -15.33
N PRO A 387 -22.25 -21.82 -14.34
CA PRO A 387 -20.96 -22.49 -14.28
C PRO A 387 -20.67 -23.38 -15.50
N LEU A 388 -21.70 -24.03 -16.05
CA LEU A 388 -21.58 -24.86 -17.25
C LEU A 388 -21.46 -24.00 -18.50
N TRP A 389 -22.26 -22.93 -18.60
CA TRP A 389 -22.18 -21.97 -19.69
C TRP A 389 -20.79 -21.34 -19.81
N GLU A 390 -20.16 -21.03 -18.68
CA GLU A 390 -18.82 -20.47 -18.63
C GLU A 390 -17.75 -21.43 -19.20
N ARG A 391 -17.89 -22.74 -18.98
CA ARG A 391 -17.02 -23.75 -19.60
C ARG A 391 -17.15 -23.70 -21.13
N CYS A 392 -18.37 -23.59 -21.64
CA CYS A 392 -18.62 -23.45 -23.08
C CYS A 392 -17.97 -22.17 -23.64
N ARG A 393 -18.12 -21.03 -22.97
CA ARG A 393 -17.50 -19.76 -23.40
C ARG A 393 -15.99 -19.87 -23.52
N ARG A 394 -15.33 -20.51 -22.55
CA ARG A 394 -13.88 -20.73 -22.55
C ARG A 394 -13.42 -21.62 -23.71
N VAL A 395 -14.12 -22.72 -23.98
CA VAL A 395 -13.82 -23.60 -25.13
C VAL A 395 -14.03 -22.88 -26.47
N LEU A 396 -15.08 -22.07 -26.57
CA LEU A 396 -15.40 -21.27 -27.77
C LEU A 396 -14.61 -19.97 -27.88
N ASN A 397 -13.66 -19.71 -26.97
CA ASN A 397 -12.88 -18.48 -26.88
C ASN A 397 -13.73 -17.18 -26.93
N ARG A 398 -14.94 -17.21 -26.35
CA ARG A 398 -15.85 -16.05 -26.28
C ARG A 398 -15.47 -15.15 -25.10
N ARG A 399 -15.09 -13.91 -25.41
CA ARG A 399 -14.61 -12.92 -24.43
C ARG A 399 -15.56 -11.74 -24.31
N ILE A 400 -15.54 -11.06 -23.16
CA ILE A 400 -16.17 -9.75 -22.95
C ILE A 400 -15.05 -8.72 -22.98
N ALA A 401 -15.21 -7.68 -23.79
CA ALA A 401 -14.32 -6.53 -23.77
C ALA A 401 -14.68 -5.64 -22.57
N HIS A 402 -13.66 -5.12 -21.91
CA HIS A 402 -13.80 -4.22 -20.76
C HIS A 402 -13.15 -2.88 -21.10
N ALA A 403 -13.60 -1.78 -20.51
CA ALA A 403 -13.03 -0.46 -20.76
C ALA A 403 -11.81 -0.18 -19.86
N SER A 404 -11.66 -0.89 -18.75
CA SER A 404 -10.58 -0.68 -17.79
C SER A 404 -10.16 -1.97 -17.07
N ALA A 405 -9.00 -1.90 -16.40
CA ALA A 405 -8.54 -2.95 -15.51
C ALA A 405 -9.57 -3.27 -14.41
N GLY A 406 -10.13 -2.24 -13.77
CA GLY A 406 -11.12 -2.40 -12.70
C GLY A 406 -12.47 -2.98 -13.16
N GLU A 407 -12.80 -2.93 -14.45
CA GLU A 407 -13.96 -3.65 -14.99
C GLU A 407 -13.63 -5.12 -15.28
N GLU A 408 -12.42 -5.37 -15.81
CA GLU A 408 -11.96 -6.71 -16.15
C GLU A 408 -11.78 -7.61 -14.93
N TRP A 409 -11.17 -7.06 -13.87
CA TRP A 409 -11.09 -7.66 -12.54
C TRP A 409 -11.52 -6.62 -11.50
N PRO A 410 -12.80 -6.67 -11.07
CA PRO A 410 -13.33 -5.73 -10.09
C PRO A 410 -12.53 -5.68 -8.79
N HIS A 411 -12.10 -4.46 -8.46
CA HIS A 411 -11.62 -4.12 -7.13
C HIS A 411 -12.75 -4.20 -6.11
N PHE A 412 -12.39 -4.24 -4.83
CA PHE A 412 -13.35 -4.27 -3.73
C PHE A 412 -14.49 -3.26 -3.91
N LYS A 413 -15.71 -3.79 -3.98
CA LYS A 413 -16.92 -3.02 -4.20
C LYS A 413 -17.88 -3.18 -3.04
N CYS A 414 -18.33 -2.06 -2.49
CA CYS A 414 -19.46 -2.03 -1.57
C CYS A 414 -20.70 -1.54 -2.33
N ASN A 415 -21.81 -2.26 -2.19
CA ASN A 415 -23.10 -1.88 -2.78
C ASN A 415 -23.99 -1.12 -1.78
N ASP A 416 -23.61 -1.08 -0.50
CA ASP A 416 -24.33 -0.34 0.54
C ASP A 416 -23.76 1.08 0.70
N SER A 417 -24.48 2.06 0.15
CA SER A 417 -24.08 3.47 0.25
C SER A 417 -24.06 4.00 1.69
N ARG A 418 -24.89 3.47 2.59
CA ARG A 418 -24.89 3.87 4.01
C ARG A 418 -23.61 3.43 4.70
N LEU A 419 -23.13 2.24 4.39
CA LEU A 419 -21.87 1.72 4.93
C LEU A 419 -20.66 2.51 4.42
N ILE A 420 -20.66 2.88 3.13
CA ILE A 420 -19.62 3.76 2.55
C ILE A 420 -19.60 5.12 3.26
N GLN A 421 -20.77 5.74 3.44
CA GLN A 421 -20.89 7.03 4.11
C GLN A 421 -20.46 6.95 5.59
N SER A 422 -20.84 5.88 6.29
CA SER A 422 -20.39 5.63 7.67
C SER A 422 -18.86 5.53 7.76
N MET A 423 -18.23 4.82 6.81
CA MET A 423 -16.77 4.72 6.76
C MET A 423 -16.10 6.05 6.44
N GLU A 424 -16.69 6.85 5.56
CA GLU A 424 -16.18 8.19 5.24
C GLU A 424 -16.23 9.11 6.46
N GLN A 425 -17.34 9.10 7.20
CA GLN A 425 -17.48 9.84 8.46
C GLN A 425 -16.46 9.38 9.50
N ALA A 426 -16.30 8.07 9.69
CA ALA A 426 -15.36 7.50 10.65
C ALA A 426 -13.91 7.89 10.33
N LEU A 427 -13.47 7.76 9.08
CA LEU A 427 -12.12 8.14 8.65
C LEU A 427 -11.86 9.66 8.74
N ASN A 428 -12.90 10.48 8.84
CA ASN A 428 -12.80 11.93 8.99
C ASN A 428 -12.99 12.41 10.43
N SER A 429 -13.37 11.52 11.36
CA SER A 429 -13.61 11.88 12.76
C SER A 429 -12.33 12.12 13.55
N GLU A 430 -12.35 13.13 14.42
CA GLU A 430 -11.21 13.48 15.29
C GLU A 430 -10.86 12.34 16.26
N ALA A 431 -11.85 11.59 16.73
CA ALA A 431 -11.64 10.41 17.59
C ALA A 431 -10.78 9.32 16.93
N VAL A 432 -10.81 9.21 15.60
CA VAL A 432 -10.04 8.23 14.83
C VAL A 432 -8.67 8.80 14.42
N LYS A 433 -8.61 10.08 14.06
CA LYS A 433 -7.39 10.79 13.67
C LYS A 433 -6.39 10.96 14.82
N GLY A 434 -6.86 11.09 16.07
CA GLY A 434 -6.02 11.48 17.20
C GLY A 434 -5.87 13.00 17.29
N GLU A 435 -5.26 13.51 18.37
CA GLU A 435 -4.96 14.95 18.50
C GLU A 435 -3.99 15.39 17.39
N SER A 436 -4.35 16.42 16.62
CA SER A 436 -3.52 16.89 15.51
C SER A 436 -2.16 17.39 16.00
N VAL A 437 -1.07 16.95 15.38
CA VAL A 437 0.27 17.46 15.68
C VAL A 437 0.36 18.99 15.49
N THR A 438 -0.51 19.57 14.65
CA THR A 438 -0.55 21.03 14.41
C THR A 438 -1.34 21.83 15.45
N SER A 439 -2.32 21.22 16.15
CA SER A 439 -3.13 21.94 17.16
C SER A 439 -2.39 22.16 18.48
N SER A 440 -1.34 21.37 18.74
CA SER A 440 -0.49 21.55 19.94
C SER A 440 0.35 22.82 19.93
N LYS A 441 0.64 23.41 18.75
CA LYS A 441 1.45 24.63 18.63
C LYS A 441 0.63 25.93 18.76
N SER A 442 -0.65 25.93 18.39
CA SER A 442 -1.48 27.14 18.52
C SER A 442 -1.84 27.50 19.98
N GLN A 443 -1.80 26.52 20.90
CA GLN A 443 -1.95 26.77 22.33
C GLN A 443 -0.67 27.28 23.00
N VAL A 444 0.53 26.94 22.49
CA VAL A 444 1.81 27.39 23.08
C VAL A 444 2.23 28.77 22.58
N GLU A 445 1.80 29.17 21.37
CA GLU A 445 2.05 30.51 20.83
C GLU A 445 1.03 31.57 21.28
N SER A 446 -0.05 31.18 21.97
CA SER A 446 -0.99 32.12 22.61
C SER A 446 -0.70 32.39 24.08
N GLU A 447 0.31 31.75 24.66
CA GLU A 447 0.78 31.94 26.05
C GLU A 447 2.20 32.57 26.14
N LYS A 448 2.71 33.14 25.05
CA LYS A 448 3.92 33.99 25.05
C LYS A 448 3.62 35.31 24.38
#